data_AF-A0A950SMD3-F1
#
_entry.id   AF-A0A950SMD3-F1
#
_cell.length_a   1.000
_cell.length_b   1.000
_cell.length_c   1.000
_cell.angle_alpha   90.00
_cell.angle_beta   90.00
_cell.angle_gamma   90.00
#
_symmetry.space_group_name_H-M   'P 1'
#
loop_
_entity.id
_entity.type
_entity.pdbx_description
1 polymer ?
#
loop_
_entity_poly.entity_id
_entity_poly.type
_entity_poly.pdbx_seq_one_letter_code
_entity_poly.pdbx_strand_id
1 'polypeptide(L)' 'MKSTLAIVLKPILWGWAVCLTDGRELARFHGPGARWRALHYLRACFV' A
#
# COMPACT_ATOMS: atom_id res chain seq x y z
N MET A 1 10.43 21.51 -5.05
CA MET A 1 9.23 20.76 -5.47
C MET A 1 8.93 19.70 -4.42
N LYS A 2 7.81 19.79 -3.69
CA LYS A 2 7.33 18.66 -2.87
C LYS A 2 6.71 17.67 -3.84
N SER A 3 7.42 16.60 -4.18
CA SER A 3 6.83 15.50 -4.94
C SER A 3 5.78 14.85 -4.05
N THR A 4 4.51 15.09 -4.36
CA THR A 4 3.40 14.37 -3.73
C THR A 4 3.48 12.93 -4.19
N LEU A 5 4.20 12.10 -3.42
CA LEU A 5 4.28 10.67 -3.66
C LEU A 5 2.88 10.09 -3.48
N ALA A 6 2.26 9.66 -4.57
CA ALA A 6 0.95 9.05 -4.49
C ALA A 6 1.12 7.58 -4.08
N ILE A 7 0.17 7.10 -3.30
CA ILE A 7 0.15 5.73 -2.81
C ILE A 7 -0.75 4.93 -3.74
N VAL A 8 -0.21 3.85 -4.29
CA VAL A 8 -0.87 2.94 -5.21
C VAL A 8 -1.07 1.59 -4.52
N LEU A 9 -2.32 1.14 -4.44
CA LEU A 9 -2.66 -0.21 -4.00
C LEU A 9 -2.66 -1.14 -5.20
N LYS A 10 -1.73 -2.10 -5.22
CA LYS A 10 -1.61 -3.08 -6.29
C LYS A 10 -2.10 -4.45 -5.80
N PRO A 11 -3.08 -5.08 -6.46
CA PRO A 11 -3.42 -6.48 -6.18
C PRO A 11 -2.24 -7.36 -6.59
N ILE A 12 -1.88 -8.31 -5.74
CA ILE A 12 -0.84 -9.31 -6.01
C ILE A 12 -1.43 -10.71 -5.82
N LEU A 13 -0.69 -11.73 -6.27
CA LEU A 13 -1.12 -13.11 -6.07
C LEU A 13 -1.30 -13.39 -4.56
N TRP A 14 -2.52 -13.76 -4.17
CA TRP A 14 -2.93 -13.99 -2.78
C TRP A 14 -2.83 -12.78 -1.84
N GLY A 15 -2.87 -11.54 -2.34
CA GLY A 15 -2.68 -10.39 -1.46
C GLY A 15 -2.83 -9.00 -2.06
N TRP A 16 -2.37 -8.01 -1.30
CA TRP A 16 -2.32 -6.59 -1.67
C TRP A 16 -0.96 -6.01 -1.30
N ALA A 17 -0.37 -5.27 -2.23
CA ALA A 17 0.84 -4.49 -2.01
C ALA A 17 0.51 -2.99 -2.01
N VAL A 18 1.14 -2.27 -1.09
CA VAL A 18 1.15 -0.82 -1.03
C VAL A 18 2.44 -0.35 -1.68
N CYS A 19 2.33 0.30 -2.82
CA CYS A 19 3.46 0.87 -3.55
C CYS A 19 3.36 2.39 -3.57
N LEU A 20 4.49 3.08 -3.67
CA LEU A 20 4.55 4.50 -4.01
C LEU A 20 4.74 4.67 -5.52
N THR A 21 4.34 5.82 -6.04
CA THR A 21 4.59 6.20 -7.45
C THR A 21 6.08 6.24 -7.81
N ASP A 22 6.96 6.30 -6.82
CA ASP A 22 8.43 6.20 -6.97
C ASP A 22 8.91 4.76 -7.26
N GLY A 23 8.01 3.77 -7.27
CA GLY A 23 8.34 2.37 -7.46
C GLY A 23 8.74 1.63 -6.18
N ARG A 24 8.77 2.32 -5.03
CA ARG A 24 9.05 1.69 -3.73
C ARG A 24 7.84 0.93 -3.22
N GLU A 25 8.03 -0.33 -2.86
CA GLU A 25 7.05 -1.11 -2.12
C GLU A 25 7.16 -0.76 -0.62
N LEU A 26 6.09 -0.25 -0.04
CA LEU A 26 6.04 0.10 1.38
C LEU A 26 5.70 -1.11 2.25
N ALA A 27 4.69 -1.86 1.83
CA ALA A 27 4.20 -2.99 2.59
C ALA A 27 3.47 -3.98 1.69
N ARG A 28 3.60 -5.26 2.01
CA ARG A 28 2.92 -6.35 1.32
C ARG A 28 2.13 -7.17 2.32
N PHE A 29 0.85 -7.39 2.00
CA PHE A 29 -0.06 -8.15 2.82
C PHE A 29 -0.56 -9.35 2.03
N HIS A 30 -0.47 -10.53 2.62
CA HIS A 30 -0.98 -11.78 2.06
C HIS A 30 -2.16 -12.31 2.88
N GLY A 31 -3.04 -13.06 2.21
CA GLY A 31 -4.14 -13.78 2.83
C GLY A 31 -5.48 -13.03 2.86
N PRO A 32 -6.51 -13.67 3.45
CA PRO A 32 -7.83 -13.06 3.61
C PRO A 32 -7.72 -11.77 4.43
N GLY A 33 -8.28 -10.68 3.93
CA GLY A 33 -8.19 -9.36 4.57
C GLY A 33 -6.91 -8.57 4.26
N ALA A 34 -6.05 -9.02 3.34
CA ALA A 34 -4.90 -8.25 2.88
C ALA A 34 -5.26 -6.82 2.43
N ARG A 35 -6.42 -6.64 1.79
CA ARG A 35 -6.96 -5.32 1.42
C ARG A 35 -7.22 -4.43 2.63
N TRP A 36 -7.84 -4.99 3.67
CA TRP A 36 -8.15 -4.28 4.92
C TRP A 36 -6.88 -3.89 5.67
N ARG A 37 -5.90 -4.79 5.73
CA ARG A 37 -4.57 -4.51 6.32
C ARG A 37 -3.85 -3.40 5.55
N ALA A 38 -3.90 -3.43 4.23
CA ALA A 38 -3.31 -2.40 3.39
C ALA A 38 -3.98 -1.03 3.62
N LEU A 39 -5.31 -0.97 3.65
CA LEU A 39 -6.05 0.27 3.95
C LEU A 39 -5.80 0.78 5.37
N HIS A 40 -5.75 -0.11 6.36
CA HIS A 40 -5.44 0.25 7.74
C HIS A 40 -4.00 0.78 7.88
N TYR A 41 -3.04 0.18 7.17
CA TYR A 41 -1.67 0.65 7.13
C TYR A 41 -1.59 2.09 6.59
N LEU A 42 -2.32 2.39 5.51
CA LEU A 42 -2.40 3.75 4.97
C LEU A 42 -2.99 4.73 5.97
N ARG A 43 -4.07 4.34 6.63
CA ARG A 43 -4.71 5.17 7.66
C ARG A 43 -3.82 5.38 8.88
N ALA A 44 -2.94 4.45 9.22
CA ALA A 44 -2.02 4.59 10.37
C ALA A 44 -0.76 5.40 10.05
N CYS A 45 -0.27 5.37 8.80
CA CYS A 45 0.96 6.04 8.40
C CYS A 45 0.77 7.45 7.82
N PHE A 46 -0.43 7.79 7.33
CA PHE A 46 -0.66 9.03 6.57
C PHE A 46 -1.79 9.92 7.11
N VAL A 47 -2.39 9.59 8.26
CA VAL A 47 -3.28 10.46 9.06
C VAL A 47 -2.54 10.87 10.32
#